data_AF-A0A4Y2VDF1-F1
#
_entry.id   AF-A0A4Y2VDF1-F1
#
_cell.length_a   1.000
_cell.length_b   1.000
_cell.length_c   1.000
_cell.angle_alpha   90.00
_cell.angle_beta   90.00
_cell.angle_gamma   90.00
#
_symmetry.space_group_name_H-M   'P 1'
#
loop_
_entity.id
_entity.type
_entity.pdbx_description
1 polymer ?
#
loop_
_entity_poly.entity_id
_entity_poly.type
_entity_poly.pdbx_seq_one_letter_code
_entity_poly.pdbx_strand_id
1 'polypeptide(L)'
;MFEELLMEVMKSVDLQPLQCLAAVRVAISVCESEDVQYMIGRFHKTNGNNGNFGFLDGQWKRLRGKVRRKLNQIGVPDIIIDIVLENLWPISFEISKWIVYHVEDTGIGCSSNFCWTPQVNIDYVKTAEILIKNEALGIKKRFKLACFYCLDSEVRSLWEQMSLSEKRSFFVRGNLKKSDQNPIVLYWTHYMQGKRINYRKKQALESFKYAVKNGYLSATKFFLAN
;
A
#
# COMPACT_ATOMS: atom_id res chain seq x y z
N MET A 1 2.92 -22.07 -4.57
CA MET A 1 2.31 -21.89 -3.23
C MET A 1 0.83 -21.47 -3.28
N PHE A 2 0.43 -20.25 -3.69
CA PHE A 2 -1.00 -19.88 -3.72
C PHE A 2 -1.78 -20.61 -4.83
N GLU A 3 -1.22 -20.75 -6.03
CA GLU A 3 -1.87 -21.53 -7.10
C GLU A 3 -2.00 -23.01 -6.74
N GLU A 4 -1.03 -23.60 -6.05
CA GLU A 4 -1.12 -24.98 -5.57
C GLU A 4 -2.20 -25.12 -4.50
N LEU A 5 -2.24 -24.21 -3.50
CA LEU A 5 -3.27 -24.20 -2.46
C LEU A 5 -4.67 -23.97 -3.04
N LEU A 6 -4.80 -23.07 -4.02
CA LEU A 6 -6.04 -22.79 -4.74
C LEU A 6 -6.51 -24.04 -5.50
N MET A 7 -5.60 -24.74 -6.19
CA MET A 7 -5.91 -25.97 -6.91
C MET A 7 -6.25 -27.14 -5.96
N GLU A 8 -5.67 -27.18 -4.76
CA GLU A 8 -5.97 -28.18 -3.73
C GLU A 8 -7.36 -27.95 -3.12
N VAL A 9 -7.72 -26.69 -2.83
CA VAL A 9 -9.07 -26.30 -2.38
C VAL A 9 -10.12 -26.50 -3.47
N MET A 10 -9.79 -26.18 -4.73
CA MET A 10 -10.68 -26.44 -5.86
C MET A 10 -11.02 -27.93 -6.00
N LYS A 11 -10.03 -28.81 -5.79
CA LYS A 11 -10.22 -30.27 -5.83
C LYS A 11 -10.96 -30.82 -4.62
N SER A 12 -10.74 -30.26 -3.43
CA SER A 12 -11.36 -30.79 -2.20
C SER A 12 -12.82 -30.40 -2.04
N VAL A 13 -13.28 -29.35 -2.73
CA VAL A 13 -14.63 -28.79 -2.59
C VAL A 13 -15.44 -28.86 -3.91
N ASP A 14 -14.88 -29.47 -4.96
CA ASP A 14 -15.47 -29.63 -6.30
C ASP A 14 -15.99 -28.31 -6.91
N LEU A 15 -15.30 -27.20 -6.60
CA LEU A 15 -15.65 -25.89 -7.13
C LEU A 15 -15.03 -25.67 -8.51
N GLN A 16 -15.84 -25.11 -9.40
CA GLN A 16 -15.37 -24.65 -10.69
C GLN A 16 -14.41 -23.45 -10.51
N PRO A 17 -13.37 -23.29 -11.35
CA PRO A 17 -12.40 -22.20 -11.27
C PRO A 17 -13.05 -20.80 -11.16
N LEU A 18 -14.18 -20.61 -11.84
CA LEU A 18 -14.94 -19.36 -11.81
C LEU A 18 -15.54 -19.05 -10.44
N GLN A 19 -15.98 -20.07 -9.71
CA GLN A 19 -16.58 -19.89 -8.38
C GLN A 19 -15.51 -19.54 -7.33
N CYS A 20 -14.30 -20.11 -7.44
CA CYS A 20 -13.17 -19.70 -6.61
C CYS A 20 -12.75 -18.25 -6.88
N LEU A 21 -12.68 -17.84 -8.15
CA LEU A 21 -12.42 -16.44 -8.51
C LEU A 21 -13.50 -15.50 -7.99
N ALA A 22 -14.78 -15.92 -8.02
CA ALA A 22 -15.87 -15.16 -7.42
C ALA A 22 -15.72 -15.04 -5.90
N ALA A 23 -15.38 -16.12 -5.20
CA ALA A 23 -15.14 -16.10 -3.75
C ALA A 23 -13.96 -15.20 -3.37
N VAL A 24 -12.85 -15.23 -4.12
CA VAL A 24 -11.71 -14.32 -3.93
C VAL A 24 -12.13 -12.87 -4.15
N ARG A 25 -12.93 -12.58 -5.18
CA ARG A 25 -13.46 -11.22 -5.40
C ARG A 25 -14.35 -10.76 -4.24
N VAL A 26 -15.23 -11.62 -3.73
CA VAL A 26 -16.04 -11.32 -2.54
C VAL A 26 -15.12 -11.04 -1.34
N ALA A 27 -14.08 -11.85 -1.14
CA ALA A 27 -13.11 -11.64 -0.06
C ALA A 27 -12.43 -10.27 -0.17
N ILE A 28 -11.97 -9.89 -1.37
CA ILE A 28 -11.38 -8.56 -1.64
C ILE A 28 -12.39 -7.46 -1.28
N SER A 29 -13.62 -7.53 -1.80
CA SER A 29 -14.63 -6.50 -1.56
C SER A 29 -14.98 -6.36 -0.08
N VAL A 30 -15.00 -7.46 0.68
CA VAL A 30 -15.20 -7.42 2.13
C VAL A 30 -14.00 -6.79 2.84
N CYS A 31 -12.78 -7.15 2.44
CA CYS A 31 -11.55 -6.56 2.98
C CYS A 31 -11.45 -5.07 2.70
N GLU A 32 -12.01 -4.60 1.59
CA GLU A 32 -12.04 -3.20 1.18
C GLU A 32 -13.12 -2.37 1.86
N SER A 33 -14.02 -2.99 2.61
CA SER A 33 -15.01 -2.23 3.37
C SER A 33 -14.32 -1.43 4.48
N GLU A 34 -14.71 -0.16 4.64
CA GLU A 34 -14.03 0.81 5.52
C GLU A 34 -13.79 0.27 6.94
N ASP A 35 -14.80 -0.39 7.50
CA ASP A 35 -14.80 -0.94 8.85
C ASP A 35 -13.95 -2.21 9.01
N VAL A 36 -13.62 -2.90 7.91
CA VAL A 36 -12.69 -4.04 7.85
C VAL A 36 -11.27 -3.53 7.61
N GLN A 37 -11.09 -2.63 6.64
CA GLN A 37 -9.83 -1.93 6.39
C GLN A 37 -9.30 -1.22 7.65
N TYR A 38 -10.18 -0.61 8.45
CA TYR A 38 -9.82 0.00 9.72
C TYR A 38 -9.22 -1.00 10.70
N MET A 39 -9.78 -2.21 10.80
CA MET A 39 -9.24 -3.28 11.66
C MET A 39 -7.91 -3.79 11.14
N ILE A 40 -7.80 -4.00 9.83
CA ILE A 40 -6.56 -4.40 9.15
C ILE A 40 -5.44 -3.38 9.45
N GLY A 41 -5.73 -2.08 9.31
CA GLY A 41 -4.77 -1.02 9.62
C GLY A 41 -4.34 -0.95 11.09
N ARG A 42 -5.22 -1.28 12.03
CA ARG A 42 -4.87 -1.38 13.46
C ARG A 42 -4.04 -2.63 13.79
N PHE A 43 -4.33 -3.73 13.13
CA PHE A 43 -3.64 -5.01 13.32
C PHE A 43 -2.14 -4.87 13.04
N HIS A 44 -1.76 -4.21 11.96
CA HIS A 44 -0.35 -4.15 11.54
C HIS A 44 0.45 -2.97 12.10
N LYS A 45 -0.21 -1.90 12.59
CA LYS A 45 0.46 -0.84 13.36
C LYS A 45 0.97 -1.30 14.74
N THR A 46 0.35 -2.32 15.32
CA THR A 46 0.69 -2.83 16.66
C THR A 46 1.79 -3.89 16.64
N ASN A 47 2.06 -4.51 15.48
CA ASN A 47 3.16 -5.45 15.29
C ASN A 47 4.56 -4.83 15.32
N GLY A 48 4.68 -3.52 15.09
CA GLY A 48 5.97 -2.83 15.08
C GLY A 48 6.61 -2.68 16.47
N ASN A 49 5.83 -2.80 17.56
CA ASN A 49 6.31 -2.41 18.90
C ASN A 49 6.25 -3.49 19.98
N ASN A 50 5.46 -4.56 19.86
CA ASN A 50 5.40 -5.61 20.88
C ASN A 50 5.08 -6.96 20.24
N GLY A 51 6.07 -7.87 20.19
CA GLY A 51 5.98 -9.21 19.61
C GLY A 51 5.07 -10.19 20.37
N ASN A 52 3.89 -9.75 20.79
CA ASN A 52 3.00 -10.52 21.65
C ASN A 52 2.05 -11.37 20.79
N PHE A 53 2.46 -12.60 20.50
CA PHE A 53 1.75 -13.57 19.64
C PHE A 53 0.26 -13.74 19.99
N GLY A 54 -0.11 -13.68 21.27
CA GLY A 54 -1.51 -13.80 21.72
C GLY A 54 -2.40 -12.61 21.36
N PHE A 55 -1.83 -11.40 21.23
CA PHE A 55 -2.57 -10.22 20.79
C PHE A 55 -2.93 -10.30 19.29
N LEU A 56 -2.02 -10.86 18.49
CA LEU A 56 -2.23 -11.11 17.07
C LEU A 56 -3.34 -12.11 16.81
N ASP A 57 -3.33 -13.23 17.53
CA ASP A 57 -4.38 -14.24 17.42
C ASP A 57 -5.75 -13.68 17.80
N GLY A 58 -5.81 -12.89 18.87
CA GLY A 58 -7.04 -12.21 19.31
C GLY A 58 -7.60 -11.23 18.27
N GLN A 59 -6.74 -10.40 17.65
CA GLN A 59 -7.19 -9.47 16.60
C GLN A 59 -7.59 -10.20 15.32
N TRP A 60 -6.89 -11.27 14.96
CA TRP A 60 -7.20 -12.10 13.80
C TRP A 60 -8.56 -12.80 13.96
N LYS A 61 -8.81 -13.38 15.14
CA LYS A 61 -10.10 -13.99 15.49
C LYS A 61 -11.26 -12.98 15.42
N ARG A 62 -11.03 -11.73 15.86
CA ARG A 62 -12.02 -10.64 15.76
C ARG A 62 -12.30 -10.26 14.31
N LEU A 63 -11.26 -10.11 13.49
CA LEU A 63 -11.38 -9.82 12.06
C LEU A 63 -12.17 -10.91 11.33
N ARG A 64 -11.79 -12.19 11.49
CA ARG A 64 -12.52 -13.35 10.95
C ARG A 64 -13.97 -13.37 11.39
N GLY A 65 -14.23 -13.21 12.70
CA GLY A 65 -15.59 -13.22 13.23
C GLY A 65 -16.47 -12.06 12.73
N LYS A 66 -15.88 -10.90 12.41
CA LYS A 66 -16.61 -9.79 11.82
C LYS A 66 -16.92 -10.03 10.33
N VAL A 67 -15.97 -10.55 9.56
CA VAL A 67 -16.18 -10.95 8.16
C VAL A 67 -17.27 -12.02 8.05
N ARG A 68 -17.18 -13.09 8.86
CA ARG A 68 -18.19 -14.15 8.90
C ARG A 68 -19.59 -13.61 9.21
N ARG A 69 -19.73 -12.75 10.22
CA ARG A 69 -21.04 -12.13 10.55
C ARG A 69 -21.61 -11.30 9.40
N LYS A 70 -20.77 -10.52 8.71
CA LYS A 70 -21.21 -9.74 7.54
C LYS A 70 -21.71 -10.64 6.42
N LEU A 71 -20.99 -11.71 6.11
CA LEU A 71 -21.38 -12.65 5.06
C LEU A 71 -22.66 -13.41 5.41
N ASN A 72 -22.82 -13.81 6.67
CA ASN A 72 -24.07 -14.41 7.16
C ASN A 72 -25.27 -13.47 7.01
N GLN A 73 -25.09 -12.16 7.31
CA GLN A 73 -26.17 -11.17 7.22
C GLN A 73 -26.70 -10.98 5.79
N ILE A 74 -25.88 -11.24 4.77
CA ILE A 74 -26.28 -11.17 3.36
C ILE A 74 -26.65 -12.55 2.78
N GLY A 75 -26.77 -13.57 3.62
CA GLY A 75 -27.23 -14.90 3.22
C GLY A 75 -26.23 -15.72 2.41
N VAL A 76 -24.93 -15.46 2.55
CA VAL A 76 -23.89 -16.24 1.85
C VAL A 76 -23.78 -17.64 2.48
N PRO A 77 -23.79 -18.73 1.69
CA PRO A 77 -23.60 -20.10 2.19
C PRO A 77 -22.28 -20.30 2.95
N ASP A 78 -22.30 -21.14 4.00
CA ASP A 78 -21.13 -21.40 4.87
C ASP A 78 -19.88 -21.83 4.09
N ILE A 79 -20.03 -22.64 3.04
CA ILE A 79 -18.92 -23.09 2.20
C ILE A 79 -18.20 -21.93 1.50
N ILE A 80 -18.94 -20.92 1.04
CA ILE A 80 -18.37 -19.72 0.41
C ILE A 80 -17.73 -18.84 1.48
N ILE A 81 -18.34 -18.77 2.67
CA ILE A 81 -17.78 -18.03 3.81
C ILE A 81 -16.42 -18.60 4.19
N ASP A 82 -16.29 -19.92 4.28
CA ASP A 82 -15.03 -20.54 4.68
C ASP A 82 -13.93 -20.29 3.66
N ILE A 83 -14.24 -20.37 2.36
CA ILE A 83 -13.29 -19.98 1.28
C ILE A 83 -12.89 -18.50 1.41
N VAL A 84 -13.84 -17.60 1.68
CA VAL A 84 -13.52 -16.17 1.90
C VAL A 84 -12.61 -15.99 3.12
N LEU A 85 -12.88 -16.71 4.21
CA LEU A 85 -12.08 -16.64 5.44
C LEU A 85 -10.68 -17.22 5.29
N GLU A 86 -10.47 -18.22 4.44
CA GLU A 86 -9.14 -18.76 4.11
C GLU A 86 -8.31 -17.74 3.32
N ASN A 87 -8.95 -17.00 2.40
CA ASN A 87 -8.29 -15.96 1.61
C ASN A 87 -8.13 -14.62 2.36
N LEU A 88 -8.76 -14.47 3.53
CA LEU A 88 -8.75 -13.23 4.28
C LEU A 88 -7.34 -12.83 4.74
N TRP A 89 -6.49 -13.81 5.10
CA TRP A 89 -5.15 -13.54 5.61
C TRP A 89 -4.23 -12.91 4.56
N PRO A 90 -4.02 -13.54 3.38
CA PRO A 90 -3.17 -12.96 2.34
C PRO A 90 -3.66 -11.58 1.89
N ILE A 91 -4.98 -11.39 1.70
CA ILE A 91 -5.56 -10.09 1.30
C ILE A 91 -5.30 -9.03 2.38
N SER A 92 -5.56 -9.35 3.64
CA SER A 92 -5.32 -8.43 4.77
C SER A 92 -3.85 -8.07 4.90
N PHE A 93 -2.96 -9.02 4.65
CA PHE A 93 -1.52 -8.82 4.67
C PHE A 93 -1.07 -7.85 3.56
N GLU A 94 -1.57 -7.98 2.33
CA GLU A 94 -1.27 -7.06 1.24
C GLU A 94 -1.73 -5.63 1.52
N ILE A 95 -2.97 -5.46 1.99
CA ILE A 95 -3.50 -4.14 2.40
C ILE A 95 -2.62 -3.53 3.49
N SER A 96 -2.14 -4.36 4.41
CA SER A 96 -1.33 -3.91 5.53
C SER A 96 0.07 -3.50 5.15
N LYS A 97 0.69 -4.22 4.21
CA LYS A 97 1.95 -3.78 3.61
C LYS A 97 1.77 -2.41 2.98
N TRP A 98 0.71 -2.20 2.20
CA TRP A 98 0.41 -0.88 1.65
C TRP A 98 0.33 0.20 2.74
N ILE A 99 -0.44 -0.06 3.81
CA ILE A 99 -0.61 0.87 4.94
C ILE A 99 0.73 1.22 5.57
N VAL A 100 1.55 0.21 5.90
CA VAL A 100 2.85 0.40 6.55
C VAL A 100 3.79 1.22 5.68
N TYR A 101 3.86 0.93 4.38
CA TYR A 101 4.76 1.65 3.48
C TYR A 101 4.30 3.08 3.17
N HIS A 102 3.00 3.36 3.13
CA HIS A 102 2.51 4.63 2.61
C HIS A 102 1.92 5.55 3.67
N VAL A 103 1.29 5.05 4.73
CA VAL A 103 0.52 5.90 5.65
C VAL A 103 1.42 6.84 6.44
N GLU A 104 2.57 6.36 6.93
CA GLU A 104 3.45 7.19 7.75
C GLU A 104 4.00 8.38 6.96
N ASP A 105 4.45 8.13 5.74
CA ASP A 105 5.09 9.15 4.92
C ASP A 105 4.09 10.03 4.14
N THR A 106 3.05 9.43 3.56
CA THR A 106 2.11 10.13 2.67
C THR A 106 0.82 10.54 3.38
N GLY A 107 0.46 9.89 4.48
CA GLY A 107 -0.85 10.04 5.11
C GLY A 107 -2.00 9.51 4.24
N ILE A 108 -1.71 8.69 3.22
CA ILE A 108 -2.70 8.02 2.38
C ILE A 108 -2.98 6.66 3.02
N GLY A 109 -4.17 6.56 3.61
CA GLY A 109 -4.70 5.37 4.27
C GLY A 109 -5.06 4.24 3.32
N CYS A 110 -5.86 3.33 3.85
CA CYS A 110 -6.56 2.35 3.05
C CYS A 110 -7.43 3.07 2.00
N SER A 111 -7.41 2.57 0.76
CA SER A 111 -8.28 3.04 -0.31
C SER A 111 -9.23 1.92 -0.70
N SER A 112 -10.44 2.28 -1.14
CA SER A 112 -11.34 1.36 -1.81
C SER A 112 -10.89 0.99 -3.23
N ASN A 113 -9.80 1.60 -3.73
CA ASN A 113 -9.42 1.55 -5.15
C ASN A 113 -8.10 0.79 -5.37
N PHE A 114 -7.85 -0.26 -4.59
CA PHE A 114 -6.68 -1.11 -4.82
C PHE A 114 -6.81 -1.82 -6.17
N CYS A 115 -5.75 -1.76 -6.98
CA CYS A 115 -5.66 -2.56 -8.18
C CYS A 115 -5.13 -3.94 -7.82
N TRP A 116 -5.97 -4.96 -7.83
CA TRP A 116 -5.54 -6.33 -7.53
C TRP A 116 -5.03 -7.05 -8.78
N THR A 117 -3.94 -7.81 -8.63
CA THR A 117 -3.45 -8.75 -9.64
C THR A 117 -4.23 -10.08 -9.54
N PRO A 118 -4.16 -10.95 -10.58
CA PRO A 118 -4.76 -12.28 -10.50
C PRO A 118 -4.23 -13.14 -9.35
N GLN A 119 -3.01 -12.88 -8.88
CA GLN A 119 -2.38 -13.56 -7.74
C GLN A 119 -2.75 -12.93 -6.39
N VAL A 120 -3.77 -12.06 -6.35
CA VAL A 120 -4.27 -11.43 -5.12
C VAL A 120 -3.20 -10.56 -4.43
N ASN A 121 -2.31 -9.98 -5.23
CA ASN A 121 -1.39 -8.94 -4.78
C ASN A 121 -1.93 -7.58 -5.21
N ILE A 122 -1.62 -6.52 -4.48
CA ILE A 122 -1.94 -5.16 -4.93
C ILE A 122 -0.86 -4.75 -5.95
N ASP A 123 -1.28 -4.37 -7.15
CA ASP A 123 -0.47 -3.63 -8.11
C ASP A 123 -0.28 -2.21 -7.59
N TYR A 124 0.83 -2.04 -6.88
CA TYR A 124 1.19 -0.80 -6.20
C TYR A 124 1.35 0.38 -7.16
N VAL A 125 1.90 0.15 -8.35
CA VAL A 125 2.11 1.20 -9.35
C VAL A 125 0.77 1.66 -9.90
N LYS A 126 -0.08 0.74 -10.38
CA LYS A 126 -1.41 1.10 -10.90
C LYS A 126 -2.29 1.73 -9.83
N THR A 127 -2.23 1.21 -8.60
CA THR A 127 -2.94 1.81 -7.47
C THR A 127 -2.47 3.25 -7.24
N ALA A 128 -1.16 3.51 -7.24
CA ALA A 128 -0.63 4.85 -7.07
C ALA A 128 -1.06 5.80 -8.20
N GLU A 129 -1.02 5.35 -9.45
CA GLU A 129 -1.49 6.12 -10.61
C GLU A 129 -2.97 6.54 -10.49
N ILE A 130 -3.84 5.65 -10.01
CA ILE A 130 -5.25 5.97 -9.75
C ILE A 130 -5.37 6.99 -8.60
N LEU A 131 -4.67 6.75 -7.49
CA LEU A 131 -4.76 7.61 -6.31
C LEU A 131 -4.23 9.02 -6.58
N ILE A 132 -3.17 9.17 -7.36
CA ILE A 132 -2.60 10.47 -7.73
C ILE A 132 -3.59 11.30 -8.55
N LYS A 133 -4.46 10.67 -9.33
CA LYS A 133 -5.51 11.36 -10.11
C LYS A 133 -6.72 11.74 -9.28
N ASN A 134 -6.86 11.22 -8.06
CA ASN A 134 -7.98 11.55 -7.17
C ASN A 134 -7.77 12.93 -6.50
N GLU A 135 -8.46 13.95 -6.99
CA GLU A 135 -8.37 15.32 -6.47
C GLU A 135 -8.90 15.49 -5.04
N ALA A 136 -9.70 14.54 -4.52
CA ALA A 136 -10.10 14.53 -3.12
C ALA A 136 -8.89 14.30 -2.18
N LEU A 137 -7.78 13.74 -2.68
CA LEU A 137 -6.53 13.68 -1.95
C LEU A 137 -5.78 15.02 -2.07
N GLY A 138 -5.36 15.58 -0.94
CA GLY A 138 -4.57 16.80 -0.92
C GLY A 138 -3.30 16.67 -1.77
N ILE A 139 -2.98 17.71 -2.53
CA ILE A 139 -1.91 17.71 -3.55
C ILE A 139 -0.55 17.27 -3.00
N LYS A 140 -0.23 17.64 -1.74
CA LYS A 140 1.00 17.22 -1.06
C LYS A 140 1.09 15.70 -0.88
N LYS A 141 -0.03 15.04 -0.58
CA LYS A 141 -0.07 13.57 -0.43
C LYS A 141 0.14 12.89 -1.77
N ARG A 142 -0.56 13.38 -2.80
CA ARG A 142 -0.40 12.92 -4.20
C ARG A 142 1.04 13.08 -4.66
N PHE A 143 1.66 14.22 -4.40
CA PHE A 143 3.06 14.48 -4.75
C PHE A 143 4.02 13.48 -4.09
N LYS A 144 3.88 13.23 -2.78
CA LYS A 144 4.70 12.24 -2.09
C LYS A 144 4.54 10.83 -2.66
N LEU A 145 3.31 10.44 -2.99
CA LEU A 145 3.03 9.15 -3.60
C LEU A 145 3.68 9.03 -4.99
N ALA A 146 3.57 10.07 -5.83
CA ALA A 146 4.23 10.12 -7.13
C ALA A 146 5.76 9.97 -7.01
N CYS A 147 6.35 10.60 -5.97
CA CYS A 147 7.79 10.48 -5.69
C CYS A 147 8.21 9.03 -5.40
N PHE A 148 7.44 8.29 -4.58
CA PHE A 148 7.75 6.90 -4.19
C PHE A 148 7.77 5.94 -5.36
N TYR A 149 6.90 6.16 -6.33
CA TYR A 149 6.84 5.34 -7.54
C TYR A 149 7.65 5.92 -8.69
N CYS A 150 8.39 7.01 -8.47
CA CYS A 150 9.21 7.70 -9.47
C CYS A 150 8.46 8.03 -10.77
N LEU A 151 7.22 8.47 -10.65
CA LEU A 151 6.35 8.87 -11.77
C LEU A 151 6.72 10.29 -12.23
N ASP A 152 7.79 10.44 -13.01
CA ASP A 152 8.42 11.74 -13.34
C ASP A 152 7.44 12.79 -13.88
N SER A 153 6.55 12.40 -14.80
CA SER A 153 5.51 13.28 -15.37
C SER A 153 4.57 13.83 -14.29
N GLU A 154 4.07 12.95 -13.43
CA GLU A 154 3.15 13.28 -12.34
C GLU A 154 3.86 14.10 -11.27
N VAL A 155 5.11 13.77 -10.93
CA VAL A 155 5.90 14.56 -9.97
C VAL A 155 6.07 15.99 -10.46
N ARG A 156 6.42 16.20 -11.73
CA ARG A 156 6.55 17.55 -12.33
C ARG A 156 5.22 18.29 -12.32
N SER A 157 4.18 17.65 -12.84
CA SER A 157 2.85 18.27 -12.95
C SER A 157 2.29 18.68 -11.58
N LEU A 158 2.35 17.79 -10.59
CA LEU A 158 1.91 18.10 -9.22
C LEU A 158 2.78 19.18 -8.58
N TRP A 159 4.08 19.18 -8.84
CA TRP A 159 4.96 20.24 -8.36
C TRP A 159 4.58 21.60 -8.94
N GLU A 160 4.33 21.69 -10.24
CA GLU A 160 3.92 22.94 -10.89
C GLU A 160 2.60 23.47 -10.33
N GLN A 161 1.61 22.59 -10.17
CA GLN A 161 0.30 22.92 -9.61
C GLN A 161 0.33 23.37 -8.14
N MET A 162 1.32 22.94 -7.35
CA MET A 162 1.43 23.35 -5.94
C MET A 162 1.75 24.84 -5.79
N SER A 163 1.03 25.47 -4.87
CA SER A 163 1.30 26.84 -4.42
C SER A 163 2.65 26.94 -3.70
N LEU A 164 3.17 28.18 -3.58
CA LEU A 164 4.41 28.43 -2.84
C LEU A 164 4.32 28.00 -1.36
N SER A 165 3.17 28.16 -0.72
CA SER A 165 2.96 27.76 0.67
C SER A 165 3.00 26.24 0.83
N GLU A 166 2.45 25.48 -0.13
CA GLU A 166 2.52 24.02 -0.14
C GLU A 166 3.95 23.53 -0.37
N LYS A 167 4.66 24.12 -1.34
CA LYS A 167 6.07 23.83 -1.64
C LYS A 167 6.98 24.06 -0.44
N ARG A 168 6.73 25.09 0.36
CA ARG A 168 7.50 25.40 1.58
C ARG A 168 7.52 24.24 2.58
N SER A 169 6.49 23.39 2.62
CA SER A 169 6.48 22.21 3.49
C SER A 169 7.48 21.13 3.09
N PHE A 170 7.99 21.16 1.85
CA PHE A 170 9.04 20.27 1.35
C PHE A 170 10.45 20.87 1.50
N PHE A 171 10.55 22.15 1.84
CA PHE A 171 11.85 22.80 1.96
C PHE A 171 12.50 22.44 3.29
N VAL A 172 13.61 21.70 3.24
CA VAL A 172 14.42 21.44 4.44
C VAL A 172 15.07 22.74 4.91
N ARG A 173 14.59 23.29 6.02
CA ARG A 173 15.25 24.39 6.73
C ARG A 173 16.34 23.80 7.64
N GLY A 174 17.60 23.81 7.19
CA GLY A 174 18.75 23.44 8.03
C GLY A 174 19.50 22.18 7.60
N ASN A 175 20.12 21.50 8.57
CA ASN A 175 21.07 20.41 8.35
C ASN A 175 20.36 19.13 7.87
N LEU A 176 20.71 18.65 6.66
CA LEU A 176 20.02 17.54 5.96
C LEU A 176 20.02 16.21 6.72
N LYS A 177 21.01 15.99 7.60
CA LYS A 177 21.06 14.81 8.47
C LYS A 177 19.92 14.74 9.51
N LYS A 178 19.16 15.82 9.67
CA LYS A 178 18.01 15.92 10.61
C LYS A 178 16.68 16.15 9.88
N SER A 179 16.62 15.91 8.56
CA SER A 179 15.34 16.04 7.86
C SER A 179 14.48 14.80 8.13
N ASP A 180 13.31 15.01 8.71
CA ASP A 180 12.27 13.96 8.87
C ASP A 180 11.59 13.58 7.53
N GLN A 181 12.13 14.04 6.39
CA GLN A 181 11.56 13.74 5.09
C GLN A 181 12.12 12.44 4.54
N ASN A 182 11.23 11.65 3.96
CA ASN A 182 11.60 10.45 3.24
C ASN A 182 12.68 10.75 2.18
N PRO A 183 13.80 9.98 2.12
CA PRO A 183 14.89 10.22 1.19
C PRO A 183 14.47 10.31 -0.28
N ILE A 184 13.45 9.55 -0.70
CA ILE A 184 12.94 9.57 -2.08
C ILE A 184 12.21 10.90 -2.36
N VAL A 185 11.36 11.35 -1.45
CA VAL A 185 10.68 12.66 -1.57
C VAL A 185 11.68 13.81 -1.57
N LEU A 186 12.73 13.69 -0.75
CA LEU A 186 13.79 14.69 -0.65
C LEU A 186 14.59 14.81 -1.96
N TYR A 187 14.89 13.68 -2.61
CA TYR A 187 15.50 13.65 -3.94
C TYR A 187 14.67 14.46 -4.94
N TRP A 188 13.39 14.11 -5.08
CA TRP A 188 12.49 14.74 -6.05
C TRP A 188 12.31 16.23 -5.76
N THR A 189 12.16 16.60 -4.49
CA THR A 189 12.07 18.00 -4.08
C THR A 189 13.30 18.81 -4.53
N HIS A 190 14.50 18.29 -4.33
CA HIS A 190 15.72 18.97 -4.75
C HIS A 190 15.95 18.96 -6.26
N TYR A 191 15.52 17.90 -6.92
CA TYR A 191 15.49 17.82 -8.37
C TYR A 191 14.63 18.96 -8.94
N MET A 192 13.40 19.13 -8.43
CA MET A 192 12.47 20.18 -8.86
C MET A 192 12.91 21.60 -8.48
N GLN A 193 13.71 21.76 -7.43
CA GLN A 193 14.32 23.05 -7.06
C GLN A 193 15.53 23.46 -7.93
N GLY A 194 15.98 22.61 -8.87
CA GLY A 194 17.17 22.93 -9.66
C GLY A 194 18.48 22.87 -8.88
N LYS A 195 18.56 22.15 -7.76
CA LYS A 195 19.79 22.04 -6.94
C LYS A 195 20.94 21.39 -7.73
N ARG A 196 22.19 21.75 -7.41
CA ARG A 196 23.44 21.34 -8.11
C ARG A 196 23.57 19.81 -8.30
N ILE A 197 24.19 19.39 -9.41
CA ILE A 197 24.32 17.98 -9.83
C ILE A 197 25.01 17.09 -8.78
N ASN A 198 26.13 17.53 -8.19
CA ASN A 198 26.86 16.73 -7.19
C ASN A 198 26.00 16.37 -5.97
N TYR A 199 25.11 17.29 -5.60
CA TYR A 199 24.17 17.08 -4.51
C TYR A 199 23.10 16.03 -4.87
N ARG A 200 22.64 16.05 -6.13
CA ARG A 200 21.68 15.04 -6.64
C ARG A 200 22.26 13.64 -6.61
N LYS A 201 23.54 13.44 -6.98
CA LYS A 201 24.19 12.12 -6.94
C LYS A 201 24.26 11.51 -5.54
N LYS A 202 24.67 12.32 -4.55
CA LYS A 202 24.69 11.88 -3.15
C LYS A 202 23.28 11.53 -2.66
N GLN A 203 22.30 12.37 -2.97
CA GLN A 203 20.92 12.13 -2.57
C GLN A 203 20.33 10.88 -3.26
N ALA A 204 20.59 10.67 -4.55
CA ALA A 204 20.15 9.50 -5.30
C ALA A 204 20.67 8.20 -4.67
N LEU A 205 21.94 8.17 -4.24
CA LEU A 205 22.51 7.01 -3.54
C LEU A 205 21.79 6.71 -2.21
N GLU A 206 21.48 7.74 -1.43
CA GLU A 206 20.73 7.56 -0.16
C GLU A 206 19.29 7.12 -0.42
N SER A 207 18.63 7.69 -1.44
CA SER A 207 17.29 7.26 -1.89
C SER A 207 17.29 5.82 -2.40
N PHE A 208 18.34 5.40 -3.13
CA PHE A 208 18.52 4.01 -3.57
C PHE A 208 18.66 3.05 -2.38
N LYS A 209 19.57 3.33 -1.44
CA LYS A 209 19.75 2.51 -0.22
C LYS A 209 18.44 2.40 0.56
N TYR A 210 17.73 3.50 0.72
CA TYR A 210 16.42 3.53 1.38
C TYR A 210 15.39 2.70 0.61
N ALA A 211 15.33 2.81 -0.72
CA ALA A 211 14.42 2.05 -1.57
C ALA A 211 14.65 0.54 -1.45
N VAL A 212 15.91 0.11 -1.52
CA VAL A 212 16.30 -1.30 -1.35
C VAL A 212 15.92 -1.81 0.03
N LYS A 213 16.28 -1.07 1.09
CA LYS A 213 16.02 -1.48 2.49
C LYS A 213 14.52 -1.65 2.77
N ASN A 214 13.67 -0.85 2.15
CA ASN A 214 12.23 -0.84 2.41
C ASN A 214 11.40 -1.53 1.31
N GLY A 215 12.03 -2.13 0.29
CA GLY A 215 11.32 -2.90 -0.74
C GLY A 215 10.61 -2.06 -1.81
N TYR A 216 10.98 -0.80 -2.02
CA TYR A 216 10.41 0.05 -3.07
C TYR A 216 11.00 -0.32 -4.43
N LEU A 217 10.40 -1.30 -5.11
CA LEU A 217 10.93 -1.85 -6.37
C LEU A 217 11.03 -0.80 -7.49
N SER A 218 10.00 0.04 -7.68
CA SER A 218 10.00 1.08 -8.71
C SER A 218 11.12 2.10 -8.50
N ALA A 219 11.26 2.59 -7.27
CA ALA A 219 12.35 3.51 -6.90
C ALA A 219 13.74 2.85 -7.05
N THR A 220 13.87 1.58 -6.65
CA THR A 220 15.14 0.83 -6.80
C THR A 220 15.56 0.75 -8.26
N LYS A 221 14.63 0.39 -9.16
CA LYS A 221 14.89 0.34 -10.61
C LYS A 221 15.25 1.73 -11.15
N PHE A 222 14.51 2.76 -10.74
CA PHE A 222 14.74 4.13 -11.19
C PHE A 222 16.13 4.64 -10.83
N PHE A 223 16.56 4.50 -9.57
CA PHE A 223 17.87 4.98 -9.12
C PHE A 223 19.04 4.08 -9.54
N LEU A 224 18.77 2.85 -10.01
CA LEU A 224 19.81 2.01 -10.62
C LEU A 224 20.12 2.43 -12.06
N ALA A 225 19.12 2.96 -12.76
CA ALA A 225 19.22 3.34 -14.18
C ALA A 225 19.72 4.78 -14.42
N ASN A 226 19.80 5.62 -13.38
CA ASN A 226 20.13 7.06 -13.46
C ASN A 226 21.19 7.46 -12.44
#